data_AF-A0A842MS96-F1
#
_entry.id   AF-A0A842MS96-F1
#
_cell.length_a   1.000
_cell.length_b   1.000
_cell.length_c   1.000
_cell.angle_alpha   90.00
_cell.angle_beta   90.00
_cell.angle_gamma   90.00
#
_symmetry.space_group_name_H-M   'P 1'
#
loop_
_entity.id
_entity.type
_entity.pdbx_description
1 polymer ?
#
loop_
_entity_poly.entity_id
_entity_poly.type
_entity_poly.pdbx_seq_one_letter_code
_entity_poly.pdbx_strand_id
1 'polypeptide(L)'
;MDRIVVSIAAALRTLGLKRGDVLQIMFPPEAEWGCDYLVSRAAEVCGARAAVTGHSLLEEQVQKILENKSTMLIGSNPHIYAITGLAEGRSLDRLGIRAIILSRGCSYFPFDESIRREVEEVWGCRAYDQYGTIETGLAVSIECTAQDGLHINEADFYVEVVDPETGEALEPGEQGELVFTTLNRRCMPLVRYRSGDISRLIEGRCRCGAEILRMEGVKRKILRDKGG
;
A
#
# COMPACT_ATOMS: atom_id res chain seq x y z
N MET A 1 6.14 0.41 -18.00
CA MET A 1 5.21 1.23 -17.19
C MET A 1 3.86 0.54 -17.06
N ASP A 2 3.25 0.14 -18.17
CA ASP A 2 1.90 -0.48 -18.21
C ASP A 2 1.70 -1.64 -17.24
N ARG A 3 2.72 -2.50 -17.05
CA ARG A 3 2.61 -3.63 -16.11
C ARG A 3 2.49 -3.21 -14.64
N ILE A 4 3.22 -2.17 -14.21
CA ILE A 4 3.10 -1.61 -12.85
C ILE A 4 1.69 -1.05 -12.67
N VAL A 5 1.20 -0.30 -13.66
CA VAL A 5 -0.15 0.27 -13.65
C VAL A 5 -1.21 -0.83 -13.56
N VAL A 6 -1.08 -1.92 -14.32
CA VAL A 6 -2.00 -3.06 -14.26
C VAL A 6 -1.96 -3.76 -12.90
N SER A 7 -0.78 -3.92 -12.31
CA SER A 7 -0.60 -4.46 -10.95
C SER A 7 -1.33 -3.62 -9.91
N ILE A 8 -1.11 -2.30 -9.92
CA ILE A 8 -1.78 -1.36 -9.00
C ILE A 8 -3.29 -1.39 -9.25
N ALA A 9 -3.74 -1.44 -10.50
CA ALA A 9 -5.16 -1.52 -10.84
C ALA A 9 -5.81 -2.81 -10.30
N ALA A 10 -5.12 -3.95 -10.37
CA ALA A 10 -5.60 -5.20 -9.79
C ALA A 10 -5.75 -5.09 -8.27
N ALA A 11 -4.76 -4.52 -7.58
CA ALA A 11 -4.81 -4.23 -6.15
C ALA A 11 -6.01 -3.32 -5.77
N LEU A 12 -6.22 -2.23 -6.52
CA LEU A 12 -7.35 -1.32 -6.30
C LEU A 12 -8.71 -2.02 -6.51
N ARG A 13 -8.82 -2.91 -7.50
CA ARG A 13 -10.04 -3.70 -7.74
C ARG A 13 -10.32 -4.71 -6.64
N THR A 14 -9.29 -5.30 -6.03
CA THR A 14 -9.45 -6.18 -4.85
C THR A 14 -10.11 -5.46 -3.69
N LEU A 15 -9.88 -4.16 -3.55
CA LEU A 15 -10.55 -3.29 -2.56
C LEU A 15 -11.88 -2.70 -3.07
N GLY A 16 -12.30 -3.10 -4.27
CA GLY A 16 -13.60 -2.77 -4.84
C GLY A 16 -13.66 -1.44 -5.58
N LEU A 17 -12.53 -0.85 -5.98
CA LEU A 17 -12.55 0.30 -6.90
C LEU A 17 -13.13 -0.13 -8.26
N LYS A 18 -14.14 0.61 -8.72
CA LYS A 18 -14.89 0.25 -9.93
C LYS A 18 -15.19 1.48 -10.81
N ARG A 19 -15.78 1.22 -11.98
CA ARG A 19 -16.21 2.27 -12.90
C ARG A 19 -17.16 3.24 -12.21
N GLY A 20 -16.91 4.54 -12.39
CA GLY A 20 -17.71 5.62 -11.81
C GLY A 20 -17.30 6.04 -10.40
N ASP A 21 -16.42 5.29 -9.74
CA ASP A 21 -15.80 5.72 -8.48
C ASP A 21 -14.81 6.88 -8.73
N VAL A 22 -14.54 7.63 -7.66
CA VAL A 22 -13.51 8.66 -7.63
C VAL A 22 -12.49 8.29 -6.55
N LEU A 23 -11.25 8.05 -6.98
CA LEU A 23 -10.11 7.79 -6.09
C LEU A 23 -9.38 9.10 -5.83
N GLN A 24 -9.45 9.59 -4.59
CA GLN A 24 -8.67 10.73 -4.15
C GLN A 24 -7.27 10.28 -3.75
N ILE A 25 -6.28 10.89 -4.40
CA ILE A 25 -4.88 10.53 -4.28
C ILE A 25 -4.17 11.64 -3.52
N MET A 26 -3.80 11.34 -2.29
CA MET A 26 -3.24 12.28 -1.32
C MET A 26 -1.71 12.24 -1.30
N PHE A 27 -1.07 11.66 -2.33
CA PHE A 27 0.38 11.80 -2.52
C PHE A 27 0.69 13.17 -3.12
N PRO A 28 1.78 13.83 -2.70
CA PRO A 28 2.25 15.03 -3.37
C PRO A 28 2.53 14.71 -4.85
N PRO A 29 2.24 15.64 -5.78
CA PRO A 29 2.62 15.46 -7.17
C PRO A 29 4.15 15.44 -7.29
N GLU A 30 4.68 14.35 -7.82
CA GLU A 30 6.12 14.20 -8.07
C GLU A 30 6.41 14.29 -9.57
N ALA A 31 7.69 14.19 -9.95
CA ALA A 31 8.07 14.11 -11.36
C ALA A 31 7.40 12.90 -12.05
N GLU A 32 7.59 12.78 -13.37
CA GLU A 32 7.23 11.56 -14.10
C GLU A 32 7.67 10.34 -13.26
N TRP A 33 6.82 9.31 -13.11
CA TRP A 33 7.02 8.11 -12.26
C TRP A 33 6.60 8.17 -10.78
N GLY A 34 6.10 9.30 -10.29
CA GLY A 34 5.56 9.43 -8.92
C GLY A 34 4.39 8.50 -8.58
N CYS A 35 4.18 8.28 -7.27
CA CYS A 35 3.02 7.53 -6.76
C CYS A 35 1.70 8.09 -7.28
N ASP A 36 1.56 9.41 -7.30
CA ASP A 36 0.38 10.12 -7.79
C ASP A 36 0.07 9.76 -9.24
N TYR A 37 1.09 9.76 -10.11
CA TYR A 37 0.94 9.44 -11.52
C TYR A 37 0.56 7.97 -11.72
N LEU A 38 1.30 7.03 -11.12
CA LEU A 38 1.07 5.59 -11.30
C LEU A 38 -0.31 5.17 -10.80
N VAL A 39 -0.72 5.68 -9.64
CA VAL A 39 -2.04 5.41 -9.06
C VAL A 39 -3.15 6.06 -9.88
N SER A 40 -2.92 7.27 -10.43
CA SER A 40 -3.88 7.92 -11.33
C SER A 40 -4.13 7.07 -12.59
N ARG A 41 -3.06 6.60 -13.24
CA ARG A 41 -3.17 5.70 -14.39
C ARG A 41 -3.87 4.39 -14.03
N ALA A 42 -3.62 3.85 -12.84
CA ALA A 42 -4.25 2.62 -12.38
C ALA A 42 -5.76 2.80 -12.12
N ALA A 43 -6.16 3.94 -11.55
CA ALA A 43 -7.57 4.29 -11.37
C ALA A 43 -8.29 4.39 -12.72
N GLU A 44 -7.68 5.02 -13.72
CA GLU A 44 -8.23 5.08 -15.08
C GLU A 44 -8.40 3.69 -15.71
N VAL A 45 -7.44 2.78 -15.52
CA VAL A 45 -7.55 1.37 -15.95
C VAL A 45 -8.73 0.66 -15.26
N CYS A 46 -9.07 1.04 -14.03
CA CYS A 46 -10.28 0.56 -13.34
C CYS A 46 -11.58 1.21 -13.84
N GLY A 47 -11.51 2.21 -14.73
CA GLY A 47 -12.64 3.03 -15.15
C GLY A 47 -13.10 4.04 -14.10
N ALA A 48 -12.28 4.26 -13.07
CA ALA A 48 -12.50 5.27 -12.03
C ALA A 48 -11.82 6.58 -12.44
N ARG A 49 -12.24 7.69 -11.82
CA ARG A 49 -11.58 8.99 -11.96
C ARG A 49 -10.54 9.17 -10.86
N ALA A 50 -9.35 9.62 -11.23
CA ALA A 50 -8.33 10.04 -10.27
C ALA A 50 -8.54 11.52 -9.89
N ALA A 51 -8.43 11.84 -8.60
CA ALA A 51 -8.40 13.20 -8.08
C ALA A 51 -7.12 13.38 -7.25
N VAL A 52 -6.06 13.89 -7.87
CA VAL A 52 -4.79 14.15 -7.17
C VAL A 52 -4.94 15.42 -6.33
N THR A 53 -4.85 15.29 -5.01
CA THR A 53 -5.08 16.39 -4.06
C THR A 53 -3.84 16.78 -3.29
N GLY A 54 -2.78 15.97 -3.34
CA GLY A 54 -1.54 16.23 -2.61
C GLY A 54 -1.68 16.06 -1.11
N HIS A 55 -0.59 16.35 -0.39
CA HIS A 55 -0.66 16.61 1.05
C HIS A 55 -1.29 17.98 1.29
N SER A 56 -2.28 18.06 2.18
CA SER A 56 -2.83 19.32 2.65
C SER A 56 -3.45 19.17 4.05
N LEU A 57 -3.95 20.27 4.60
CA LEU A 57 -4.69 20.28 5.87
C LEU A 57 -6.00 19.51 5.76
N LEU A 58 -6.52 19.05 6.90
CA LEU A 58 -7.77 18.29 7.01
C LEU A 58 -8.92 19.00 6.27
N GLU A 59 -9.17 20.26 6.57
CA GLU A 59 -10.30 21.05 6.06
C GLU A 59 -10.24 21.17 4.53
N GLU A 60 -9.05 21.32 3.98
CA GLU A 60 -8.83 21.34 2.54
C GLU A 60 -9.06 19.96 1.91
N GLN A 61 -8.63 18.87 2.56
CA GLN A 61 -8.91 17.51 2.07
C GLN A 61 -10.40 17.20 2.10
N VAL A 62 -11.11 17.57 3.17
CA VAL A 62 -12.56 17.41 3.29
C VAL A 62 -13.27 18.20 2.21
N GLN A 63 -12.88 19.45 1.97
CA GLN A 63 -13.44 20.27 0.89
C GLN A 63 -13.24 19.59 -0.48
N LYS A 64 -12.03 19.11 -0.75
CA LYS A 64 -11.73 18.38 -1.99
C LYS A 64 -12.50 17.07 -2.11
N ILE A 65 -12.76 16.34 -1.01
CA ILE A 65 -13.59 15.14 -1.00
C ILE A 65 -15.02 15.48 -1.47
N LEU A 66 -15.60 16.56 -0.93
CA LEU A 66 -16.95 17.00 -1.27
C LEU A 66 -17.05 17.47 -2.73
N GLU A 67 -16.08 18.28 -3.18
CA GLU A 67 -16.03 18.79 -4.56
C GLU A 67 -15.87 17.67 -5.58
N ASN A 68 -14.97 16.72 -5.30
CA ASN A 68 -14.71 15.61 -6.19
C ASN A 68 -15.75 14.49 -6.09
N LYS A 69 -16.55 14.48 -5.03
CA LYS A 69 -17.41 13.35 -4.65
C LYS A 69 -16.57 12.07 -4.55
N SER A 70 -15.44 12.18 -3.84
CA SER A 70 -14.50 11.08 -3.65
C SER A 70 -15.18 9.91 -2.96
N THR A 71 -14.88 8.69 -3.40
CA THR A 71 -15.45 7.46 -2.83
C THR A 71 -14.39 6.61 -2.14
N MET A 72 -13.13 6.73 -2.55
CA MET A 72 -12.00 6.02 -1.94
C MET A 72 -10.82 6.97 -1.79
N LEU A 73 -9.99 6.73 -0.77
CA LEU A 73 -8.78 7.50 -0.51
C LEU A 73 -7.54 6.60 -0.61
N ILE A 74 -6.44 7.15 -1.09
CA ILE A 74 -5.11 6.55 -1.01
C ILE A 74 -4.08 7.65 -0.76
N GLY A 75 -3.13 7.38 0.13
CA GLY A 75 -2.10 8.33 0.48
C GLY A 75 -1.06 7.71 1.39
N SER A 76 -0.09 8.53 1.80
CA SER A 76 0.92 8.08 2.75
C SER A 76 0.28 7.86 4.13
N ASN A 77 0.63 6.77 4.80
CA ASN A 77 0.14 6.46 6.14
C ASN A 77 0.34 7.63 7.13
N PRO A 78 1.53 8.29 7.20
CA PRO A 78 1.70 9.46 8.08
C PRO A 78 0.71 10.60 7.81
N HIS A 79 0.42 10.89 6.54
CA HIS A 79 -0.45 12.01 6.19
C HIS A 79 -1.90 11.72 6.52
N ILE A 80 -2.40 10.54 6.14
CA ILE A 80 -3.77 10.13 6.45
C ILE A 80 -3.96 10.00 7.97
N TYR A 81 -2.97 9.45 8.67
CA TYR A 81 -3.04 9.37 10.13
C TYR A 81 -3.02 10.77 10.79
N ALA A 82 -2.19 11.70 10.30
CA ALA A 82 -2.16 13.06 10.83
C ALA A 82 -3.51 13.79 10.66
N ILE A 83 -4.16 13.69 9.49
CA ILE A 83 -5.48 14.30 9.30
C ILE A 83 -6.58 13.60 10.11
N THR A 84 -6.41 12.29 10.38
CA THR A 84 -7.31 11.53 11.26
C THR A 84 -7.22 12.06 12.67
N GLY A 85 -6.01 12.24 13.20
CA GLY A 85 -5.79 12.82 14.52
C GLY A 85 -6.34 14.24 14.64
N LEU A 86 -6.15 15.08 13.60
CA LEU A 86 -6.69 16.45 13.57
C LEU A 86 -8.22 16.53 13.53
N ALA A 87 -8.91 15.42 13.25
CA ALA A 87 -10.36 15.39 13.29
C ALA A 87 -10.92 15.37 14.73
N GLU A 88 -10.08 15.26 15.77
CA GLU A 88 -10.39 15.30 17.23
C GLU A 88 -11.89 15.39 17.59
N GLY A 89 -12.58 14.24 17.63
CA GLY A 89 -13.99 14.14 18.04
C GLY A 89 -15.03 14.40 16.95
N ARG A 90 -14.62 14.68 15.71
CA ARG A 90 -15.47 14.71 14.51
C ARG A 90 -15.40 13.35 13.81
N SER A 91 -16.56 12.77 13.54
CA SER A 91 -16.63 11.66 12.59
C SER A 91 -16.73 12.21 11.16
N LEU A 92 -15.98 11.59 10.26
CA LEU A 92 -15.95 11.86 8.82
C LEU A 92 -16.73 10.79 8.02
N ASP A 93 -17.44 9.89 8.71
CA ASP A 93 -18.29 8.84 8.15
C ASP A 93 -19.31 9.36 7.11
N ARG A 94 -19.82 10.59 7.31
CA ARG A 94 -20.78 11.26 6.41
C ARG A 94 -20.20 11.67 5.06
N LEU A 95 -18.89 11.61 4.87
CA LEU A 95 -18.25 11.96 3.60
C LEU A 95 -18.45 10.89 2.51
N GLY A 96 -18.98 9.72 2.84
CA GLY A 96 -19.28 8.66 1.86
C GLY A 96 -18.05 7.91 1.36
N ILE A 97 -16.92 8.01 2.08
CA ILE A 97 -15.73 7.21 1.81
C ILE A 97 -16.00 5.77 2.21
N ARG A 98 -15.67 4.83 1.32
CA ARG A 98 -15.95 3.39 1.51
C ARG A 98 -14.70 2.54 1.75
N ALA A 99 -13.52 3.07 1.46
CA ALA A 99 -12.24 2.43 1.73
C ALA A 99 -11.10 3.45 1.71
N ILE A 100 -10.13 3.24 2.59
CA ILE A 100 -8.89 4.02 2.69
C ILE A 100 -7.70 3.09 2.55
N ILE A 101 -6.74 3.46 1.70
CA ILE A 101 -5.49 2.73 1.52
C ILE A 101 -4.37 3.53 2.15
N LEU A 102 -3.78 2.96 3.20
CA LEU A 102 -2.67 3.52 3.95
C LEU A 102 -1.37 2.97 3.36
N SER A 103 -0.79 3.70 2.41
CA SER A 103 0.47 3.30 1.78
C SER A 103 1.63 3.62 2.72
N ARG A 104 2.44 2.60 3.01
CA ARG A 104 3.64 2.78 3.83
C ARG A 104 4.76 3.49 3.08
N GLY A 105 4.82 3.33 1.76
CA GLY A 105 5.87 3.91 0.92
C GLY A 105 7.28 3.69 1.51
N CYS A 106 8.15 4.69 1.37
CA CYS A 106 9.51 4.66 1.93
C CYS A 106 9.62 5.20 3.36
N SER A 107 8.54 5.73 3.93
CA SER A 107 8.54 6.15 5.32
C SER A 107 8.28 4.91 6.17
N TYR A 108 9.23 4.56 7.04
CA TYR A 108 9.08 3.48 8.02
C TYR A 108 8.05 3.81 9.11
N PHE A 109 7.00 4.53 8.76
CA PHE A 109 5.92 4.86 9.66
C PHE A 109 5.22 3.56 10.04
N PRO A 110 5.04 3.28 11.34
CA PRO A 110 4.41 2.06 11.80
C PRO A 110 3.00 1.96 11.21
N PHE A 111 2.62 0.76 10.82
CA PHE A 111 1.22 0.38 10.65
C PHE A 111 0.97 -0.69 11.69
N ASP A 112 0.11 -0.37 12.65
CA ASP A 112 -0.39 -1.34 13.62
C ASP A 112 -1.91 -1.26 13.71
N GLU A 113 -2.50 -2.23 14.40
CA GLU A 113 -3.94 -2.33 14.55
C GLU A 113 -4.56 -1.20 15.37
N SER A 114 -3.77 -0.38 16.07
CA SER A 114 -4.28 0.80 16.77
C SER A 114 -4.47 1.97 15.79
N ILE A 115 -3.50 2.21 14.91
CA ILE A 115 -3.60 3.19 13.82
C ILE A 115 -4.79 2.85 12.92
N ARG A 116 -4.92 1.56 12.53
CA ARG A 116 -6.08 1.12 11.74
C ARG A 116 -7.39 1.47 12.43
N ARG A 117 -7.55 1.07 13.69
CA ARG A 117 -8.80 1.30 14.44
C ARG A 117 -9.16 2.76 14.51
N GLU A 118 -8.21 3.64 14.81
CA GLU A 118 -8.45 5.08 14.88
C GLU A 118 -8.91 5.64 13.53
N VAL A 119 -8.25 5.24 12.43
CA VAL A 119 -8.67 5.63 11.08
C VAL A 119 -10.06 5.09 10.75
N GLU A 120 -10.34 3.82 11.04
CA GLU A 120 -11.66 3.24 10.75
C GLU A 120 -12.79 3.88 11.58
N GLU A 121 -12.53 4.23 12.84
CA GLU A 121 -13.48 4.90 13.74
C GLU A 121 -13.81 6.32 13.28
N VAL A 122 -12.80 7.12 12.92
CA VAL A 122 -13.00 8.50 12.45
C VAL A 122 -13.67 8.51 11.08
N TRP A 123 -13.21 7.70 10.14
CA TRP A 123 -13.66 7.74 8.75
C TRP A 123 -14.89 6.87 8.47
N GLY A 124 -15.30 6.01 9.40
CA GLY A 124 -16.48 5.15 9.25
C GLY A 124 -16.37 4.11 8.14
N CYS A 125 -15.16 3.75 7.72
CA CYS A 125 -14.91 2.78 6.66
C CYS A 125 -13.62 2.00 6.91
N ARG A 126 -13.38 0.93 6.15
CA ARG A 126 -12.19 0.09 6.36
C ARG A 126 -10.91 0.74 5.85
N ALA A 127 -9.83 0.52 6.59
CA ALA A 127 -8.49 0.97 6.25
C ALA A 127 -7.57 -0.23 5.96
N TYR A 128 -6.87 -0.16 4.84
CA TYR A 128 -6.08 -1.26 4.31
C TYR A 128 -4.60 -0.89 4.23
N ASP A 129 -3.74 -1.80 4.69
CA ASP A 129 -2.28 -1.68 4.56
C ASP A 129 -1.84 -1.98 3.12
N GLN A 130 -0.87 -1.21 2.64
CA GLN A 130 -0.22 -1.40 1.35
C GLN A 130 1.28 -1.19 1.50
N TYR A 131 2.04 -2.15 1.00
CA TYR A 131 3.50 -2.16 1.08
C TYR A 131 4.15 -2.18 -0.30
N GLY A 132 5.24 -1.42 -0.40
CA GLY A 132 6.14 -1.39 -1.55
C GLY A 132 7.29 -0.41 -1.32
N THR A 133 8.33 -0.52 -2.12
CA THR A 133 9.53 0.32 -2.04
C THR A 133 9.81 0.99 -3.38
N ILE A 134 10.63 2.04 -3.41
CA ILE A 134 11.02 2.69 -4.68
C ILE A 134 11.69 1.66 -5.61
N GLU A 135 12.57 0.84 -5.07
CA GLU A 135 13.35 -0.15 -5.83
C GLU A 135 12.45 -1.20 -6.50
N THR A 136 11.33 -1.55 -5.87
CA THR A 136 10.37 -2.54 -6.38
C THR A 136 9.34 -1.94 -7.35
N GLY A 137 9.28 -0.60 -7.45
CA GLY A 137 8.27 0.11 -8.23
C GLY A 137 6.98 0.37 -7.45
N LEU A 138 7.12 0.66 -6.15
CA LEU A 138 6.13 1.26 -5.23
C LEU A 138 4.96 0.36 -4.80
N ALA A 139 4.68 -0.71 -5.52
CA ALA A 139 3.58 -1.63 -5.20
C ALA A 139 4.05 -3.10 -5.24
N VAL A 140 4.18 -3.70 -4.06
CA VAL A 140 4.53 -5.13 -3.88
C VAL A 140 3.34 -5.93 -3.37
N SER A 141 2.69 -5.44 -2.32
CA SER A 141 1.59 -6.14 -1.68
C SER A 141 0.53 -5.19 -1.13
N ILE A 142 -0.70 -5.70 -0.99
CA ILE A 142 -1.84 -4.97 -0.43
C ILE A 142 -2.75 -5.92 0.36
N GLU A 143 -3.39 -5.43 1.42
CA GLU A 143 -4.44 -6.19 2.07
C GLU A 143 -5.66 -6.39 1.16
N CYS A 144 -6.48 -7.39 1.51
CA CYS A 144 -7.83 -7.54 0.99
C CYS A 144 -8.87 -7.31 2.09
N THR A 145 -10.14 -7.49 1.75
CA THR A 145 -11.27 -7.38 2.69
C THR A 145 -11.23 -8.37 3.86
N ALA A 146 -10.33 -9.36 3.85
CA ALA A 146 -10.12 -10.26 4.99
C ALA A 146 -9.20 -9.67 6.08
N GLN A 147 -8.41 -8.62 5.77
CA GLN A 147 -7.42 -7.99 6.65
C GLN A 147 -6.56 -9.04 7.39
N ASP A 148 -6.04 -10.01 6.62
CA ASP A 148 -5.36 -11.22 7.10
C ASP A 148 -4.00 -11.36 6.41
N GLY A 149 -3.18 -10.30 6.50
CA GLY A 149 -1.94 -10.16 5.74
C GLY A 149 -2.14 -9.52 4.36
N LEU A 150 -1.02 -9.12 3.76
CA LEU A 150 -0.98 -8.42 2.48
C LEU A 150 -0.70 -9.43 1.36
N HIS A 151 -1.60 -9.51 0.38
CA HIS A 151 -1.39 -10.33 -0.81
C HIS A 151 -0.25 -9.76 -1.65
N ILE A 152 0.72 -10.62 -1.96
CA ILE A 152 1.88 -10.30 -2.80
C ILE A 152 1.46 -10.39 -4.27
N ASN A 153 1.92 -9.47 -5.10
CA ASN A 153 1.77 -9.62 -6.54
C ASN A 153 2.79 -10.65 -7.09
N GLU A 154 2.48 -11.93 -6.95
CA GLU A 154 3.30 -13.05 -7.43
C GLU A 154 3.51 -13.05 -8.96
N ALA A 155 2.69 -12.32 -9.70
CA ALA A 155 2.90 -12.16 -11.14
C ALA A 155 4.15 -11.32 -11.44
N ASP A 156 4.51 -10.36 -10.59
CA ASP A 156 5.65 -9.45 -10.81
C ASP A 156 6.83 -9.71 -9.87
N PHE A 157 6.61 -10.38 -8.73
CA PHE A 157 7.63 -10.58 -7.71
C PHE A 157 7.72 -12.04 -7.29
N TYR A 158 8.96 -12.51 -7.21
CA TYR A 158 9.33 -13.66 -6.38
C TYR A 158 9.89 -13.13 -5.06
N VAL A 159 9.34 -13.59 -3.95
CA VAL A 159 9.64 -13.09 -2.60
C VAL A 159 10.16 -14.23 -1.74
N GLU A 160 11.31 -14.00 -1.12
CA GLU A 160 11.91 -14.91 -0.15
C GLU A 160 11.96 -14.23 1.22
N VAL A 161 12.04 -15.03 2.27
CA VAL A 161 12.41 -14.59 3.62
C VAL A 161 13.72 -15.27 3.99
N VAL A 162 14.73 -14.48 4.32
CA VAL A 162 16.08 -14.98 4.61
C VAL A 162 16.55 -14.57 6.00
N ASP A 163 17.50 -15.32 6.53
CA ASP A 163 18.25 -14.92 7.72
C ASP A 163 19.03 -13.63 7.42
N PRO A 164 18.87 -12.57 8.23
CA PRO A 164 19.55 -11.29 8.01
C PRO A 164 21.09 -11.34 8.05
N GLU A 165 21.67 -12.29 8.77
CA GLU A 165 23.11 -12.45 8.95
C GLU A 165 23.69 -13.37 7.87
N THR A 166 23.11 -14.55 7.69
CA THR A 166 23.65 -15.58 6.78
C THR A 166 23.19 -15.41 5.33
N GLY A 167 22.00 -14.83 5.12
CA GLY A 167 21.36 -14.74 3.80
C GLY A 167 20.77 -16.08 3.29
N GLU A 168 20.73 -17.10 4.14
CA GLU A 168 20.10 -18.39 3.86
C GLU A 168 18.58 -18.27 3.95
N ALA A 169 17.87 -19.05 3.13
CA ALA A 169 16.40 -19.08 3.16
C ALA A 169 15.91 -19.65 4.49
N LEU A 170 14.90 -19.02 5.06
CA LEU A 170 14.23 -19.48 6.28
C LEU A 170 13.03 -20.38 5.93
N GLU A 171 12.59 -21.16 6.92
CA GLU A 171 11.45 -22.05 6.75
C GLU A 171 10.13 -21.25 6.62
N PRO A 172 9.09 -21.82 5.98
CA PRO A 172 7.80 -21.17 5.84
C PRO A 172 7.22 -20.70 7.19
N GLY A 173 6.81 -19.43 7.24
CA GLY A 173 6.23 -18.82 8.45
C GLY A 173 7.23 -18.22 9.43
N GLU A 174 8.54 -18.46 9.24
CA GLU A 174 9.59 -17.81 10.02
C GLU A 174 9.73 -16.33 9.67
N GLN A 175 10.17 -15.54 10.64
CA GLN A 175 10.39 -14.10 10.47
C GLN A 175 11.85 -13.83 10.10
N GLY A 176 12.06 -13.05 9.03
CA GLY A 176 13.38 -12.68 8.54
C GLY A 176 13.34 -11.49 7.59
N GLU A 177 14.42 -11.27 6.85
CA GLU A 177 14.53 -10.19 5.87
C GLU A 177 13.83 -10.57 4.56
N LEU A 178 12.99 -9.67 4.05
CA LEU A 178 12.37 -9.81 2.73
C LEU A 178 13.41 -9.61 1.62
N VAL A 179 13.45 -10.56 0.70
CA VAL A 179 14.29 -10.53 -0.49
C VAL A 179 13.41 -10.58 -1.73
N PHE A 180 13.66 -9.66 -2.66
CA PHE A 180 12.82 -9.48 -3.84
C PHE A 180 13.57 -9.81 -5.13
N THR A 181 12.94 -10.59 -6.00
CA THR A 181 13.33 -10.76 -7.39
C THR A 181 12.18 -10.29 -8.28
N THR A 182 12.46 -9.36 -9.19
CA THR A 182 11.43 -8.84 -10.11
C THR A 182 11.38 -9.67 -11.39
N LEU A 183 10.21 -10.22 -11.69
CA LEU A 183 10.04 -11.22 -12.76
C LEU A 183 9.80 -10.58 -14.13
N ASN A 184 9.21 -9.39 -14.14
CA ASN A 184 8.74 -8.73 -15.36
C ASN A 184 9.32 -7.33 -15.58
N ARG A 185 10.29 -6.90 -14.77
CA ARG A 185 10.91 -5.57 -14.89
C ARG A 185 12.01 -5.63 -15.96
N ARG A 186 11.87 -4.81 -16.99
CA ARG A 186 12.87 -4.67 -18.07
C ARG A 186 13.93 -3.62 -17.77
N CYS A 187 13.53 -2.55 -17.09
CA CYS A 187 14.44 -1.52 -16.60
C CYS A 187 14.70 -1.78 -15.13
N MET A 188 15.98 -1.84 -14.74
CA MET A 188 16.42 -2.12 -13.37
C MET A 188 15.78 -3.41 -12.77
N PRO A 189 15.99 -4.60 -13.39
CA PRO A 189 15.59 -5.84 -12.76
C PRO A 189 16.33 -6.03 -11.44
N LEU A 190 15.63 -6.54 -10.45
CA LEU A 190 16.18 -6.90 -9.15
C LEU A 190 16.30 -8.41 -9.11
N VAL A 191 17.46 -8.91 -8.70
CA VAL A 191 17.70 -10.34 -8.48
C VAL A 191 18.19 -10.48 -7.05
N ARG A 192 17.42 -11.19 -6.23
CA ARG A 192 17.66 -11.38 -4.80
C ARG A 192 18.05 -10.09 -4.07
N TYR A 193 17.31 -9.01 -4.33
CA TYR A 193 17.52 -7.72 -3.68
C TYR A 193 17.09 -7.80 -2.21
N ARG A 194 18.04 -7.58 -1.31
CA ARG A 194 17.86 -7.59 0.15
C ARG A 194 17.31 -6.23 0.62
N SER A 195 16.05 -6.20 1.03
CA SER A 195 15.34 -4.94 1.35
C SER A 195 15.71 -4.32 2.70
N GLY A 196 16.24 -5.13 3.62
CA GLY A 196 16.35 -4.79 5.04
C GLY A 196 15.03 -4.84 5.79
N ASP A 197 13.90 -5.15 5.14
CA ASP A 197 12.58 -5.16 5.78
C ASP A 197 12.30 -6.50 6.45
N ILE A 198 11.93 -6.46 7.72
CA ILE A 198 11.60 -7.66 8.50
C ILE A 198 10.12 -7.96 8.41
N SER A 199 9.81 -9.15 7.91
CA SER A 199 8.47 -9.72 7.85
C SER A 199 8.53 -11.26 7.80
N ARG A 200 7.39 -11.90 7.56
CA ARG A 200 7.25 -13.34 7.29
C ARG A 200 6.22 -13.57 6.20
N LEU A 201 6.35 -14.69 5.51
CA LEU A 201 5.35 -15.16 4.56
C LEU A 201 4.22 -15.89 5.29
N ILE A 202 3.01 -15.75 4.78
CA ILE A 202 1.80 -16.38 5.28
C ILE A 202 1.23 -17.22 4.13
N GLU A 203 1.39 -18.53 4.28
CA GLU A 203 0.90 -19.50 3.31
C GLU A 203 -0.57 -19.88 3.54
N GLY A 204 -1.12 -20.62 2.59
CA GLY A 204 -2.48 -21.12 2.65
C GLY A 204 -3.54 -20.14 2.13
N ARG A 205 -4.74 -20.69 1.92
CA ARG A 205 -5.87 -19.97 1.34
C ARG A 205 -6.33 -18.83 2.24
N CYS A 206 -6.49 -17.64 1.67
CA CYS A 206 -7.02 -16.48 2.37
C CYS A 206 -8.55 -16.59 2.51
N ARG A 207 -9.10 -15.99 3.59
CA ARG A 207 -10.57 -15.92 3.80
C ARG A 207 -11.32 -15.16 2.71
N CYS A 208 -10.63 -14.34 1.91
CA CYS A 208 -11.21 -13.71 0.71
C CYS A 208 -11.43 -14.70 -0.45
N GLY A 209 -10.91 -15.93 -0.34
CA GLY A 209 -11.00 -16.98 -1.36
C GLY A 209 -9.78 -17.11 -2.25
N ALA A 210 -8.86 -16.14 -2.24
CA ALA A 210 -7.64 -16.17 -3.03
C ALA A 210 -6.60 -17.15 -2.47
N GLU A 211 -5.90 -17.84 -3.38
CA GLU A 211 -4.72 -18.66 -3.10
C GLU A 211 -3.47 -17.95 -3.61
N ILE A 212 -3.27 -16.72 -3.11
CA ILE A 212 -2.12 -15.87 -3.42
C ILE A 212 -1.31 -15.76 -2.13
N LEU A 213 0.01 -15.92 -2.23
CA LEU A 213 0.95 -15.78 -1.13
C LEU A 213 0.75 -14.42 -0.43
N ARG A 214 0.76 -14.46 0.90
CA ARG A 214 0.63 -13.26 1.72
C ARG A 214 1.91 -12.99 2.47
N MET A 215 2.12 -11.75 2.86
CA MET A 215 3.13 -11.37 3.84
C MET A 215 2.45 -10.68 5.03
N GLU A 216 3.08 -10.79 6.19
CA GLU A 216 2.75 -9.90 7.29
C GLU A 216 3.20 -8.46 6.96
N GLY A 217 2.53 -7.46 7.54
CA GLY A 217 3.00 -6.07 7.46
C GLY A 217 4.41 -5.93 8.04
N VAL A 218 5.25 -5.10 7.41
CA VAL A 218 6.65 -4.90 7.83
C VAL A 218 6.73 -4.37 9.26
N LYS A 219 7.51 -5.05 10.10
CA LYS A 219 7.64 -4.75 11.53
C LYS A 219 8.78 -3.77 11.82
N ARG A 220 9.92 -3.92 11.14
CA ARG A 220 11.11 -3.08 11.34
C ARG A 220 12.03 -3.12 10.12
N LYS A 221 12.94 -2.15 10.03
CA LYS A 221 14.07 -2.16 9.09
C LYS A 221 15.37 -2.52 9.79
N ILE A 222 16.21 -3.29 9.11
CA ILE A 222 17.64 -3.39 9.41
C ILE A 222 18.33 -2.18 8.77
N LEU A 223 19.02 -1.40 9.60
CA LEU A 223 19.96 -0.39 9.13
C LEU A 223 21.29 -1.08 8.94
N ARG A 224 21.69 -1.33 7.69
CA ARG A 224 23.06 -1.72 7.38
C ARG A 224 23.90 -0.46 7.30
N ASP A 225 25.01 -0.42 8.04
CA ASP A 225 26.00 0.63 7.85
C ASP A 225 26.44 0.61 6.39
N LYS A 226 26.44 1.78 5.75
CA LYS A 226 27.03 1.97 4.41
C LYS A 226 28.55 1.98 4.55
N GLY A 227 29.13 0.86 4.97
CA GLY A 227 30.56 0.66 5.16
C GLY A 227 31.04 -0.52 4.32
N GLY A 228 31.73 -0.21 3.22
CA GLY A 228 32.34 -1.16 2.28
C GLY A 228 32.39 -0.60 0.87
#